data_AF-A0A9X3WF78-F1
#
_entry.id   AF-A0A9X3WF78-F1
#
_cell.length_a   1.000
_cell.length_b   1.000
_cell.length_c   1.000
_cell.angle_alpha   90.00
_cell.angle_beta   90.00
_cell.angle_gamma   90.00
#
_symmetry.space_group_name_H-M   'P 1'
#
loop_
_entity.id
_entity.type
_entity.pdbx_description
1 polymer ?
#
loop_
_entity_poly.entity_id
_entity_poly.type
_entity_poly.pdbx_seq_one_letter_code
_entity_poly.pdbx_strand_id
1 'polypeptide(L)'
;MLNTLIHANYFAEVGIVIEKEKSFFRFSNPGILRIPYEKAIEGGNSDPRNPFLFKMFSQLGLGERSGYGLENIHTTWRQQHWKMPALQEEFQPERTTLTLLTTSLLPDDIVKFIKFSLKDRYHLLSPDEVLILVTAYQEKSVTNVRLQTLTNKYAQDINKLLTNFVHEGLLETQGAGRGTEYILSEVFKPSQEIFDYIQQSNHSEKSEIQGNHEINLGNKEKILGNFSESYNQLLAIAKPARENARLKPVIMRELILSLCKEQFLSLNELSELLNREAS
;
A
#
# COMPACT_ATOMS: atom_id res chain seq x y z
N MET A 1 -10.32 -16.48 -8.81
CA MET A 1 -10.25 -17.95 -9.03
C MET A 1 -11.30 -18.47 -10.00
N LEU A 2 -12.62 -18.42 -9.71
CA LEU A 2 -13.64 -18.99 -10.60
C LEU A 2 -13.58 -18.42 -12.03
N ASN A 3 -13.46 -17.10 -12.18
CA ASN A 3 -13.29 -16.45 -13.49
C ASN A 3 -12.10 -17.05 -14.28
N THR A 4 -10.99 -17.31 -13.61
CA THR A 4 -9.79 -17.92 -14.20
C THR A 4 -10.08 -19.29 -14.80
N LEU A 5 -10.87 -20.12 -14.10
CA LEU A 5 -11.25 -21.46 -14.55
C LEU A 5 -12.31 -21.43 -15.66
N ILE A 6 -13.30 -20.56 -15.53
CA ILE A 6 -14.42 -20.43 -16.48
C ILE A 6 -13.92 -19.88 -17.83
N HIS A 7 -12.95 -18.96 -17.81
CA HIS A 7 -12.47 -18.28 -19.00
C HIS A 7 -11.18 -18.87 -19.57
N ALA A 8 -10.57 -19.89 -18.96
CA ALA A 8 -9.38 -20.54 -19.52
C ALA A 8 -9.62 -21.18 -20.89
N ASN A 9 -8.68 -21.01 -21.82
CA ASN A 9 -8.60 -21.79 -23.05
C ASN A 9 -7.92 -23.14 -22.77
N TYR A 10 -8.72 -24.18 -22.54
CA TYR A 10 -8.21 -25.53 -22.24
C TYR A 10 -7.58 -26.24 -23.44
N PHE A 11 -7.63 -25.67 -24.64
CA PHE A 11 -6.97 -26.20 -25.83
C PHE A 11 -5.59 -25.57 -26.07
N ALA A 12 -5.19 -24.56 -25.28
CA ALA A 12 -3.88 -23.94 -25.38
C ALA A 12 -2.78 -24.83 -24.75
N GLU A 13 -1.54 -24.67 -25.22
CA GLU A 13 -0.37 -25.40 -24.70
C GLU A 13 0.06 -24.92 -23.30
N VAL A 14 -0.40 -23.74 -22.90
CA VAL A 14 -0.08 -23.13 -21.61
C VAL A 14 -1.12 -23.53 -20.58
N GLY A 15 -0.71 -23.75 -19.33
CA GLY A 15 -1.63 -24.06 -18.22
C GLY A 15 -2.18 -22.82 -17.49
N ILE A 16 -3.13 -23.08 -16.58
CA ILE A 16 -3.60 -22.10 -15.59
C ILE A 16 -2.57 -22.01 -14.46
N VAL A 17 -2.22 -20.80 -14.05
CA VAL A 17 -1.30 -20.53 -12.93
C VAL A 17 -1.99 -19.63 -11.93
N ILE A 18 -1.95 -20.03 -10.65
CA ILE A 18 -2.45 -19.23 -9.53
C ILE A 18 -1.30 -19.03 -8.56
N GLU A 19 -0.86 -17.80 -8.41
CA GLU A 19 0.17 -17.41 -7.45
C GLU A 19 -0.48 -16.72 -6.27
N LYS A 20 -0.16 -17.18 -5.07
CA LYS A 20 -0.55 -16.54 -3.82
C LYS A 20 0.72 -16.11 -3.11
N GLU A 21 0.90 -14.81 -3.01
CA GLU A 21 1.93 -14.18 -2.20
C GLU A 21 1.31 -13.46 -1.00
N LYS A 22 2.14 -12.97 -0.10
CA LYS A 22 1.66 -12.21 1.08
C LYS A 22 0.93 -10.92 0.70
N SER A 23 1.37 -10.27 -0.38
CA SER A 23 0.94 -8.94 -0.80
C SER A 23 0.08 -8.95 -2.07
N PHE A 24 -0.07 -10.10 -2.73
CA PHE A 24 -0.86 -10.19 -3.95
C PHE A 24 -1.37 -11.60 -4.26
N PHE A 25 -2.40 -11.65 -5.09
CA PHE A 25 -2.83 -12.83 -5.81
C PHE A 25 -2.67 -12.59 -7.31
N ARG A 26 -2.09 -13.54 -8.03
CA ARG A 26 -2.05 -13.52 -9.50
C ARG A 26 -2.80 -14.72 -10.04
N PHE A 27 -3.69 -14.45 -10.99
CA PHE A 27 -4.43 -15.48 -11.70
C PHE A 27 -4.13 -15.36 -13.19
N SER A 28 -3.44 -16.35 -13.74
CA SER A 28 -3.12 -16.41 -15.16
C SER A 28 -3.84 -17.59 -15.79
N ASN A 29 -4.70 -17.31 -16.78
CA ASN A 29 -5.35 -18.34 -17.59
C ASN A 29 -4.95 -18.21 -19.06
N PRO A 30 -4.88 -19.34 -19.79
CA PRO A 30 -4.66 -19.30 -21.22
C PRO A 30 -5.81 -18.63 -21.97
N GLY A 31 -5.49 -18.00 -23.09
CA GLY A 31 -6.42 -17.24 -23.93
C GLY A 31 -6.68 -15.82 -23.44
N ILE A 32 -7.17 -14.98 -24.36
CA ILE A 32 -7.52 -13.56 -24.13
C ILE A 32 -8.98 -13.36 -23.71
N LEU A 33 -9.39 -12.15 -23.32
CA LEU A 33 -10.76 -11.77 -23.08
C LEU A 33 -11.60 -11.89 -24.37
N ARG A 34 -12.86 -12.32 -24.22
CA ARG A 34 -13.83 -12.43 -25.33
C ARG A 34 -14.69 -11.16 -25.51
N ILE A 35 -14.60 -10.25 -24.55
CA ILE A 35 -15.26 -8.94 -24.56
C ILE A 35 -14.22 -7.87 -24.19
N PRO A 36 -14.38 -6.61 -24.64
CA PRO A 36 -13.52 -5.52 -24.22
C PRO A 36 -13.45 -5.40 -22.69
N TYR A 37 -12.27 -5.08 -22.16
CA TYR A 37 -12.04 -4.98 -20.72
C TYR A 37 -12.99 -3.97 -20.05
N GLU A 38 -13.24 -2.83 -20.71
CA GLU A 38 -14.15 -1.79 -20.23
C GLU A 38 -15.56 -2.32 -20.02
N LYS A 39 -16.07 -3.13 -20.96
CA LYS A 39 -17.38 -3.79 -20.82
C LYS A 39 -17.37 -4.87 -19.75
N ALA A 40 -16.24 -5.54 -19.56
CA ALA A 40 -16.11 -6.60 -18.58
C ALA A 40 -16.17 -6.06 -17.13
N ILE A 41 -15.67 -4.84 -16.89
CA ILE A 41 -15.70 -4.19 -15.58
C ILE A 41 -17.01 -3.43 -15.30
N GLU A 42 -17.78 -3.06 -16.32
CA GLU A 42 -19.15 -2.50 -16.19
C GLU A 42 -20.16 -3.56 -15.70
N GLY A 43 -19.86 -4.83 -15.94
CA GLY A 43 -20.70 -5.95 -15.55
C GLY A 43 -21.97 -6.12 -16.40
N GLY A 44 -22.84 -7.04 -15.99
CA GLY A 44 -24.11 -7.34 -16.68
C GLY A 44 -24.03 -8.06 -18.02
N ASN A 45 -22.85 -8.13 -18.65
CA ASN A 45 -22.61 -8.88 -19.88
C ASN A 45 -21.45 -9.88 -19.69
N SER A 46 -21.66 -11.13 -20.11
CA SER A 46 -20.65 -12.19 -19.99
C SER A 46 -20.65 -13.07 -21.23
N ASP A 47 -19.47 -13.33 -21.76
CA ASP A 47 -19.24 -14.34 -22.79
C ASP A 47 -18.24 -15.40 -22.27
N PRO A 48 -18.67 -16.33 -21.39
CA PRO A 48 -17.78 -17.33 -20.83
C PRO A 48 -17.27 -18.27 -21.92
N ARG A 49 -15.95 -18.55 -21.91
CA ARG A 49 -15.34 -19.51 -22.82
C ARG A 49 -15.84 -20.93 -22.56
N ASN A 50 -16.09 -21.26 -21.29
CA ASN A 50 -16.59 -22.56 -20.87
C ASN A 50 -17.97 -22.41 -20.20
N PRO A 51 -19.07 -22.27 -20.97
CA PRO A 51 -20.41 -22.04 -20.43
C PRO A 51 -20.92 -23.19 -19.55
N PHE A 52 -20.48 -24.42 -19.82
CA PHE A 52 -20.83 -25.58 -18.99
C PHE A 52 -20.12 -25.56 -17.63
N LEU A 53 -18.85 -25.15 -17.57
CA LEU A 53 -18.16 -24.95 -16.29
C LEU A 53 -18.81 -23.82 -15.49
N PHE A 54 -19.17 -22.72 -16.16
CA PHE A 54 -19.94 -21.64 -15.53
C PHE A 54 -21.25 -22.17 -14.93
N LYS A 55 -22.05 -22.92 -15.70
CA LYS A 55 -23.30 -23.53 -15.24
C LYS A 55 -23.09 -24.46 -14.04
N MET A 56 -22.05 -25.28 -14.08
CA MET A 56 -21.70 -26.20 -12.99
C MET A 56 -21.39 -25.42 -11.70
N PHE A 57 -20.51 -24.41 -11.76
CA PHE A 57 -20.20 -23.60 -10.58
C PHE A 57 -21.44 -22.89 -10.03
N SER A 58 -22.28 -22.32 -10.90
CA SER A 58 -23.53 -21.69 -10.51
C SER A 58 -24.49 -22.66 -9.80
N GLN A 59 -24.61 -23.91 -10.28
CA GLN A 59 -25.44 -24.94 -9.63
C GLN A 59 -24.91 -25.37 -8.26
N LEU A 60 -23.60 -25.26 -8.03
CA LEU A 60 -22.96 -25.50 -6.74
C LEU A 60 -23.05 -24.29 -5.80
N GLY A 61 -23.69 -23.20 -6.22
CA GLY A 61 -23.71 -21.94 -5.48
C GLY A 61 -22.35 -21.22 -5.45
N LEU A 62 -21.42 -21.62 -6.32
CA LEU A 62 -20.10 -21.01 -6.46
C LEU A 62 -20.12 -20.00 -7.61
N GLY A 63 -20.00 -18.72 -7.28
CA GLY A 63 -20.04 -17.63 -8.27
C GLY A 63 -21.44 -17.04 -8.40
N GLU A 64 -21.55 -15.76 -8.06
CA GLU A 64 -22.78 -14.98 -8.28
C GLU A 64 -23.03 -14.75 -9.78
N ARG A 65 -24.24 -14.25 -10.08
CA ARG A 65 -24.79 -13.84 -11.39
C ARG A 65 -23.75 -13.66 -12.52
N SER A 66 -24.02 -14.28 -13.66
CA SER A 66 -23.21 -14.17 -14.88
C SER A 66 -22.86 -12.71 -15.19
N GLY A 67 -21.57 -12.43 -15.39
CA GLY A 67 -21.09 -11.14 -15.90
C GLY A 67 -20.64 -10.12 -14.85
N TYR A 68 -20.89 -10.36 -13.56
CA TYR A 68 -20.53 -9.41 -12.49
C TYR A 68 -19.17 -9.69 -11.84
N GLY A 69 -18.47 -10.74 -12.28
CA GLY A 69 -17.26 -11.23 -11.60
C GLY A 69 -16.13 -10.20 -11.55
N LEU A 70 -15.85 -9.49 -12.65
CA LEU A 70 -14.82 -8.46 -12.67
C LEU A 70 -15.30 -7.16 -12.02
N GLU A 71 -16.54 -6.73 -12.28
CA GLU A 71 -17.17 -5.58 -11.62
C GLU A 71 -17.10 -5.69 -10.08
N ASN A 72 -17.48 -6.85 -9.52
CA ASN A 72 -17.45 -7.09 -8.09
C ASN A 72 -16.02 -6.99 -7.54
N ILE A 73 -15.03 -7.57 -8.23
CA ILE A 73 -13.62 -7.45 -7.83
C ILE A 73 -13.19 -5.98 -7.82
N HIS A 74 -13.52 -5.20 -8.85
CA HIS A 74 -13.21 -3.77 -8.91
C HIS A 74 -13.89 -2.98 -7.80
N THR A 75 -15.17 -3.26 -7.53
CA THR A 75 -15.95 -2.59 -6.50
C THR A 75 -15.42 -2.90 -5.10
N THR A 76 -15.12 -4.16 -4.80
CA THR A 76 -14.53 -4.56 -3.52
C THR A 76 -13.16 -3.91 -3.33
N TRP A 77 -12.29 -3.92 -4.34
CA TRP A 77 -10.97 -3.28 -4.25
C TRP A 77 -11.07 -1.78 -4.01
N ARG A 78 -12.06 -1.12 -4.63
CA ARG A 78 -12.34 0.31 -4.41
C ARG A 78 -12.79 0.57 -2.98
N GLN A 79 -13.74 -0.22 -2.47
CA GLN A 79 -14.25 -0.09 -1.10
C GLN A 79 -13.14 -0.28 -0.06
N GLN A 80 -12.20 -1.19 -0.32
CA GLN A 80 -11.05 -1.44 0.55
C GLN A 80 -9.91 -0.42 0.38
N HIS A 81 -10.06 0.55 -0.53
CA HIS A 81 -9.01 1.53 -0.85
C HIS A 81 -7.69 0.82 -1.23
N TRP A 82 -7.81 -0.31 -1.94
CA TRP A 82 -6.68 -1.08 -2.44
C TRP A 82 -6.34 -0.63 -3.86
N LYS A 83 -5.08 -0.84 -4.26
CA LYS A 83 -4.65 -0.56 -5.63
C LYS A 83 -5.48 -1.39 -6.60
N MET A 84 -6.06 -0.72 -7.61
CA MET A 84 -6.97 -1.35 -8.57
C MET A 84 -6.36 -2.62 -9.18
N PRO A 85 -7.18 -3.66 -9.40
CA PRO A 85 -6.78 -4.85 -10.13
C PRO A 85 -6.12 -4.51 -11.47
N ALA A 86 -5.01 -5.18 -11.78
CA ALA A 86 -4.34 -5.03 -13.07
C ALA A 86 -4.62 -6.26 -13.92
N LEU A 87 -5.19 -6.04 -15.12
CA LEU A 87 -5.40 -7.08 -16.12
C LEU A 87 -4.42 -6.87 -17.28
N GLN A 88 -3.73 -7.94 -17.68
CA GLN A 88 -2.75 -7.93 -18.77
C GLN A 88 -3.04 -9.08 -19.73
N GLU A 89 -2.95 -8.81 -21.03
CA GLU A 89 -3.11 -9.79 -22.09
C GLU A 89 -1.79 -9.93 -22.87
N GLU A 90 -1.29 -11.15 -22.94
CA GLU A 90 -0.19 -11.57 -23.80
C GLU A 90 -0.78 -12.35 -24.97
N PHE A 91 -0.21 -12.20 -26.17
CA PHE A 91 -0.78 -12.80 -27.39
C PHE A 91 0.04 -13.99 -27.94
N GLN A 92 1.28 -14.18 -27.48
CA GLN A 92 2.17 -15.24 -27.96
C GLN A 92 3.07 -15.78 -26.84
N PRO A 93 2.65 -16.86 -26.13
CA PRO A 93 1.35 -17.52 -26.23
C PRO A 93 0.22 -16.68 -25.61
N GLU A 94 -1.03 -16.93 -26.03
CA GLU A 94 -2.18 -16.21 -25.48
C GLU A 94 -2.36 -16.46 -23.97
N ARG A 95 -2.38 -15.38 -23.18
CA ARG A 95 -2.56 -15.46 -21.73
C ARG A 95 -3.20 -14.19 -21.20
N THR A 96 -4.22 -14.36 -20.37
CA THR A 96 -4.80 -13.29 -19.55
C THR A 96 -4.30 -13.44 -18.12
N THR A 97 -3.75 -12.37 -17.55
CA THR A 97 -3.25 -12.33 -16.19
C THR A 97 -3.97 -11.23 -15.40
N LEU A 98 -4.68 -11.61 -14.34
CA LEU A 98 -5.27 -10.71 -13.36
C LEU A 98 -4.40 -10.67 -12.10
N THR A 99 -3.87 -9.50 -11.76
CA THR A 99 -3.09 -9.27 -10.54
C THR A 99 -3.91 -8.45 -9.55
N LEU A 100 -4.13 -9.00 -8.37
CA LEU A 100 -4.84 -8.39 -7.25
C LEU A 100 -3.86 -8.10 -6.13
N LEU A 101 -3.54 -6.82 -5.93
CA LEU A 101 -2.69 -6.40 -4.81
C LEU A 101 -3.55 -6.26 -3.55
N THR A 102 -3.09 -6.81 -2.42
CA THR A 102 -3.76 -6.70 -1.12
C THR A 102 -3.09 -5.68 -0.21
N THR A 103 -2.12 -4.93 -0.73
CA THR A 103 -1.53 -3.78 -0.05
C THR A 103 -2.54 -2.66 0.03
N SER A 104 -2.94 -2.30 1.25
CA SER A 104 -3.77 -1.12 1.49
C SER A 104 -3.05 0.13 1.00
N LEU A 105 -3.74 0.96 0.21
CA LEU A 105 -3.25 2.32 -0.07
C LEU A 105 -3.41 3.24 1.14
N LEU A 106 -4.14 2.80 2.16
CA LEU A 106 -4.36 3.49 3.42
C LEU A 106 -3.99 2.56 4.59
N PRO A 107 -2.71 2.39 4.95
CA PRO A 107 -2.35 1.65 6.15
C PRO A 107 -2.81 2.39 7.41
N ASP A 108 -3.41 1.67 8.36
CA ASP A 108 -4.01 2.25 9.56
C ASP A 108 -3.03 3.06 10.41
N ASP A 109 -1.78 2.63 10.49
CA ASP A 109 -0.70 3.31 11.21
C ASP A 109 -0.37 4.68 10.58
N ILE A 110 -0.31 4.73 9.25
CA ILE A 110 -0.04 5.99 8.51
C ILE A 110 -1.26 6.91 8.56
N VAL A 111 -2.47 6.34 8.50
CA VAL A 111 -3.71 7.13 8.67
C VAL A 111 -3.80 7.69 10.09
N LYS A 112 -3.49 6.89 11.12
CA LYS A 112 -3.41 7.34 12.53
C LYS A 112 -2.36 8.45 12.68
N PHE A 113 -1.21 8.31 12.03
CA PHE A 113 -0.15 9.31 11.98
C PHE A 113 -0.64 10.64 11.38
N ILE A 114 -1.21 10.61 10.17
CA ILE A 114 -1.73 11.81 9.49
C ILE A 114 -2.85 12.47 10.31
N LYS A 115 -3.74 11.66 10.90
CA LYS A 115 -4.81 12.14 11.78
C LYS A 115 -4.25 12.86 13.01
N PHE A 116 -3.20 12.31 13.63
CA PHE A 116 -2.54 12.97 14.76
C PHE A 116 -1.88 14.29 14.35
N SER A 117 -1.14 14.31 13.24
CA SER A 117 -0.46 15.53 12.74
C SER A 117 -1.45 16.65 12.42
N LEU A 118 -2.61 16.32 11.85
CA LEU A 118 -3.60 17.30 11.42
C LEU A 118 -4.65 17.66 12.50
N LYS A 119 -4.77 16.87 13.56
CA LYS A 119 -5.77 17.06 14.62
C LYS A 119 -7.17 17.23 14.02
N ASP A 120 -7.90 18.26 14.41
CA ASP A 120 -9.27 18.52 13.94
C ASP A 120 -9.36 18.77 12.42
N ARG A 121 -8.27 19.23 11.78
CA ARG A 121 -8.24 19.46 10.33
C ARG A 121 -8.37 18.16 9.53
N TYR A 122 -8.05 17.01 10.12
CA TYR A 122 -8.19 15.72 9.44
C TYR A 122 -9.63 15.45 8.99
N HIS A 123 -10.61 15.84 9.79
CA HIS A 123 -12.03 15.63 9.50
C HIS A 123 -12.55 16.42 8.29
N LEU A 124 -11.79 17.42 7.83
CA LEU A 124 -12.10 18.23 6.66
C LEU A 124 -11.60 17.59 5.36
N LEU A 125 -10.72 16.59 5.45
CA LEU A 125 -10.16 15.93 4.29
C LEU A 125 -11.12 14.88 3.72
N SER A 126 -11.24 14.87 2.40
CA SER A 126 -11.87 13.81 1.63
C SER A 126 -10.99 12.55 1.58
N PRO A 127 -11.56 11.38 1.21
CA PRO A 127 -10.78 10.15 1.07
C PRO A 127 -9.62 10.25 0.07
N ASP A 128 -9.81 10.97 -1.05
CA ASP A 128 -8.77 11.20 -2.05
C ASP A 128 -7.63 12.07 -1.48
N GLU A 129 -7.97 13.06 -0.66
CA GLU A 129 -7.01 13.92 0.03
C GLU A 129 -6.17 13.16 1.05
N VAL A 130 -6.79 12.26 1.83
CA VAL A 130 -6.07 11.36 2.73
C VAL A 130 -5.14 10.43 1.93
N LEU A 131 -5.63 9.87 0.82
CA LEU A 131 -4.83 9.01 -0.06
C LEU A 131 -3.60 9.73 -0.61
N ILE A 132 -3.71 11.00 -0.99
CA ILE A 132 -2.57 11.80 -1.45
C ILE A 132 -1.51 11.90 -0.34
N LEU A 133 -1.91 12.26 0.88
CA LEU A 133 -0.98 12.41 2.01
C LEU A 133 -0.33 11.09 2.41
N VAL A 134 -1.10 9.99 2.46
CA VAL A 134 -0.57 8.65 2.73
C VAL A 134 0.43 8.24 1.65
N THR A 135 0.09 8.46 0.37
CA THR A 135 0.98 8.11 -0.74
C THR A 135 2.28 8.92 -0.66
N ALA A 136 2.20 10.23 -0.37
CA ALA A 136 3.38 11.08 -0.20
C ALA A 136 4.26 10.63 0.99
N TYR A 137 3.65 10.15 2.08
CA TYR A 137 4.39 9.57 3.20
C TYR A 137 5.14 8.29 2.81
N GLN A 138 4.43 7.36 2.14
CA GLN A 138 4.95 6.04 1.77
C GLN A 138 6.01 6.13 0.68
N GLU A 139 5.74 6.89 -0.37
CA GLU A 139 6.58 6.98 -1.57
C GLU A 139 7.64 8.09 -1.46
N LYS A 140 7.65 8.85 -0.35
CA LYS A 140 8.52 10.02 -0.06
C LYS A 140 8.28 11.23 -0.96
N SER A 141 7.72 11.03 -2.14
CA SER A 141 7.18 12.08 -2.99
C SER A 141 6.01 11.55 -3.82
N VAL A 142 5.16 12.45 -4.31
CA VAL A 142 4.09 12.13 -5.27
C VAL A 142 4.13 13.08 -6.46
N THR A 143 3.68 12.57 -7.60
CA THR A 143 3.46 13.36 -8.81
C THR A 143 1.99 13.33 -9.20
N ASN A 144 1.57 14.31 -10.00
CA ASN A 144 0.22 14.32 -10.57
C ASN A 144 -0.05 13.03 -11.36
N VAL A 145 0.90 12.60 -12.19
CA VAL A 145 0.79 11.36 -12.98
C VAL A 145 0.61 10.15 -12.07
N ARG A 146 1.39 10.07 -10.97
CA ARG A 146 1.25 8.99 -10.00
C ARG A 146 -0.15 8.96 -9.37
N LEU A 147 -0.68 10.11 -8.97
CA LEU A 147 -2.00 10.21 -8.33
C LEU A 147 -3.16 9.91 -9.28
N GLN A 148 -3.02 10.16 -10.60
CA GLN A 148 -4.00 9.71 -11.60
C GLN A 148 -4.11 8.18 -11.69
N THR A 149 -3.04 7.45 -11.31
CA THR A 149 -3.08 5.98 -11.29
C THR A 149 -3.73 5.41 -10.02
N LEU A 150 -3.87 6.23 -8.97
CA LEU A 150 -4.39 5.83 -7.65
C LEU A 150 -5.80 6.36 -7.39
N THR A 151 -6.15 7.48 -8.03
CA THR A 151 -7.45 8.14 -7.92
C THR A 151 -8.20 8.08 -9.25
N ASN A 152 -9.52 8.28 -9.25
CA ASN A 152 -10.32 8.41 -10.47
C ASN A 152 -10.49 9.87 -10.91
N LYS A 153 -9.52 10.75 -10.60
CA LYS A 153 -9.58 12.18 -10.90
C LYS A 153 -8.74 12.53 -12.12
N TYR A 154 -9.21 13.52 -12.87
CA TYR A 154 -8.45 14.08 -13.97
C TYR A 154 -7.26 14.91 -13.48
N ALA A 155 -6.23 15.02 -14.32
CA ALA A 155 -5.01 15.77 -14.02
C ALA A 155 -5.28 17.19 -13.49
N GLN A 156 -6.30 17.89 -14.01
CA GLN A 156 -6.66 19.24 -13.57
C GLN A 156 -7.17 19.29 -12.13
N ASP A 157 -7.99 18.31 -11.73
CA ASP A 157 -8.54 18.27 -10.37
C ASP A 157 -7.47 17.86 -9.36
N ILE A 158 -6.58 16.94 -9.74
CA ILE A 158 -5.40 16.60 -8.92
C ILE A 158 -4.48 17.79 -8.75
N ASN A 159 -4.23 18.57 -9.82
CA ASN A 159 -3.42 19.79 -9.71
C ASN A 159 -4.04 20.81 -8.76
N LYS A 160 -5.37 20.96 -8.75
CA LYS A 160 -6.05 21.83 -7.78
C LYS A 160 -5.84 21.34 -6.34
N LEU A 161 -6.00 20.04 -6.09
CA LEU A 161 -5.76 19.45 -4.77
C LEU A 161 -4.31 19.66 -4.31
N LEU A 162 -3.34 19.38 -5.19
CA LEU A 162 -1.92 19.59 -4.90
C LEU A 162 -1.60 21.06 -4.62
N THR A 163 -2.16 21.98 -5.40
CA THR A 163 -1.97 23.43 -5.20
C THR A 163 -2.56 23.88 -3.87
N ASN A 164 -3.76 23.39 -3.51
CA ASN A 164 -4.40 23.69 -2.23
C ASN A 164 -3.57 23.17 -1.06
N PHE A 165 -3.06 21.94 -1.15
CA PHE A 165 -2.20 21.36 -0.12
C PHE A 165 -0.88 22.10 0.07
N VAL A 166 -0.30 22.63 -1.01
CA VAL A 166 0.89 23.49 -0.91
C VAL A 166 0.52 24.82 -0.24
N HIS A 167 -0.60 25.44 -0.63
CA HIS A 167 -1.08 26.67 0.00
C HIS A 167 -1.42 26.50 1.48
N GLU A 168 -1.96 25.34 1.86
CA GLU A 168 -2.29 24.98 3.24
C GLU A 168 -1.09 24.53 4.08
N GLY A 169 0.11 24.48 3.49
CA GLY A 169 1.34 24.05 4.14
C GLY A 169 1.38 22.57 4.48
N LEU A 170 0.63 21.73 3.77
CA LEU A 170 0.61 20.26 3.93
C LEU A 170 1.61 19.56 3.02
N LEU A 171 1.86 20.14 1.84
CA LEU A 171 2.85 19.66 0.87
C LEU A 171 3.84 20.77 0.53
N GLU A 172 5.03 20.37 0.13
CA GLU A 172 6.06 21.26 -0.43
C GLU A 172 6.42 20.79 -1.85
N THR A 173 6.71 21.73 -2.74
CA THR A 173 7.10 21.41 -4.13
C THR A 173 8.60 21.19 -4.24
N GLN A 174 8.98 20.10 -4.88
CA GLN A 174 10.36 19.78 -5.21
C GLN A 174 10.53 19.68 -6.73
N GLY A 175 11.54 20.37 -7.27
CA GLY A 175 11.79 20.43 -8.71
C GLY A 175 10.91 21.46 -9.44
N ALA A 176 10.94 21.44 -10.78
CA ALA A 176 10.21 22.38 -11.62
C ALA A 176 9.73 21.74 -12.94
N GLY A 177 8.61 22.25 -13.46
CA GLY A 177 8.08 21.87 -14.77
C GLY A 177 7.53 20.44 -14.79
N ARG A 178 7.93 19.64 -15.78
CA ARG A 178 7.40 18.27 -15.97
C ARG A 178 7.84 17.27 -14.90
N GLY A 179 8.87 17.59 -14.13
CA GLY A 179 9.37 16.80 -13.00
C GLY A 179 9.00 17.40 -11.64
N THR A 180 7.88 18.13 -11.54
CA THR A 180 7.43 18.67 -10.25
C THR A 180 6.94 17.50 -9.39
N GLU A 181 7.60 17.30 -8.27
CA GLU A 181 7.25 16.35 -7.23
C GLU A 181 6.73 17.10 -6.01
N TYR A 182 5.89 16.44 -5.22
CA TYR A 182 5.32 17.00 -4.00
C TYR A 182 5.68 16.11 -2.84
N ILE A 183 6.24 16.70 -1.79
CA ILE A 183 6.68 16.01 -0.57
C ILE A 183 5.84 16.50 0.61
N LEU A 184 5.70 15.68 1.66
CA LEU A 184 5.04 16.13 2.88
C LEU A 184 5.83 17.25 3.55
N SER A 185 5.11 18.24 4.06
CA SER A 185 5.72 19.32 4.83
C SER A 185 6.20 18.86 6.21
N GLU A 186 6.94 19.76 6.86
CA GLU A 186 7.46 19.60 8.23
C GLU A 186 6.39 19.24 9.28
N VAL A 187 5.12 19.54 9.03
CA VAL A 187 3.98 19.18 9.89
C VAL A 187 3.84 17.67 10.07
N PHE A 188 4.37 16.89 9.13
CA PHE A 188 4.35 15.43 9.11
C PHE A 188 5.71 14.82 9.46
N LYS A 189 6.53 15.49 10.27
CA LYS A 189 7.72 14.85 10.85
C LYS A 189 7.33 13.94 12.02
N PRO A 190 7.83 12.69 12.06
CA PRO A 190 7.65 11.82 13.22
C PRO A 190 8.22 12.48 14.48
N SER A 191 7.43 12.57 15.54
CA SER A 191 7.84 13.08 16.85
C SER A 191 7.64 12.02 17.92
N GLN A 192 8.33 12.16 19.06
CA GLN A 192 8.18 11.22 20.18
C GLN A 192 6.71 11.11 20.66
N GLU A 193 5.98 12.22 20.66
CA GLU A 193 4.56 12.27 21.02
C GLU A 193 3.67 11.41 20.11
N ILE A 194 4.03 11.33 18.82
CA ILE A 194 3.35 10.50 17.83
C ILE A 194 3.59 9.02 18.11
N PHE A 195 4.83 8.65 18.44
CA PHE A 195 5.17 7.28 18.80
C PHE A 195 4.38 6.81 20.02
N ASP A 196 4.27 7.65 21.04
CA ASP A 196 3.53 7.35 22.27
C ASP A 196 2.02 7.20 22.00
N TYR A 197 1.44 8.04 21.12
CA TYR A 197 0.04 7.95 20.69
C TYR A 197 -0.29 6.65 19.93
N ILE A 198 0.57 6.24 18.99
CA ILE A 198 0.39 5.00 18.23
C ILE A 198 0.49 3.78 19.15
N GLN A 199 1.39 3.80 20.14
CA GLN A 199 1.49 2.72 21.13
C GLN A 199 0.26 2.63 22.04
N GLN A 200 -0.25 3.76 22.54
CA GLN A 200 -1.42 3.79 23.42
C GLN A 200 -2.71 3.36 22.70
N SER A 201 -2.93 3.86 21.48
CA SER A 201 -4.11 3.50 20.67
C SER A 201 -4.15 1.99 20.34
N ASN A 202 -3.00 1.39 20.06
CA ASN A 202 -2.88 -0.05 19.83
C ASN A 202 -3.08 -0.89 21.12
N HIS A 203 -2.83 -0.33 22.30
CA HIS A 203 -3.12 -0.99 23.58
C HIS A 203 -4.61 -1.00 23.91
N SER A 204 -5.33 0.09 23.64
CA SER A 204 -6.79 0.17 23.82
C SER A 204 -7.57 -0.76 22.89
N GLU A 205 -7.15 -0.91 21.63
CA GLU A 205 -7.80 -1.84 20.68
C GLU A 205 -7.59 -3.32 21.07
N LYS A 206 -6.49 -3.67 21.77
CA LYS A 206 -6.28 -5.04 22.28
C LYS A 206 -7.19 -5.40 23.45
N SER A 207 -7.61 -4.43 24.26
CA SER A 207 -8.52 -4.66 25.39
C SER A 207 -9.98 -4.89 24.98
N GLU A 208 -10.39 -4.50 23.77
CA GLU A 208 -11.76 -4.69 23.28
C GLU A 208 -11.97 -6.01 22.51
N ILE A 209 -10.90 -6.73 22.15
CA ILE A 209 -10.97 -7.97 21.34
C ILE A 209 -11.06 -9.26 22.21
N GLN A 210 -11.40 -9.15 23.49
CA GLN A 210 -11.86 -10.30 24.29
C GLN A 210 -13.38 -10.44 24.18
N GLY A 211 -13.87 -10.75 22.98
CA GLY A 211 -15.31 -10.84 22.73
C GLY A 211 -15.67 -11.33 21.33
N ASN A 212 -15.48 -12.63 21.11
CA ASN A 212 -16.09 -13.47 20.07
C ASN A 212 -15.49 -13.50 18.64
N HIS A 213 -15.20 -14.76 18.27
CA HIS A 213 -14.99 -15.39 16.96
C HIS A 213 -13.64 -15.24 16.23
N GLU A 214 -12.87 -16.32 16.35
CA GLU A 214 -11.82 -16.80 15.46
C GLU A 214 -12.25 -16.74 13.98
N ILE A 215 -11.52 -16.00 13.13
CA ILE A 215 -10.99 -16.43 11.82
C ILE A 215 -9.73 -15.60 11.45
N ASN A 216 -8.63 -16.31 11.18
CA ASN A 216 -7.38 -15.96 10.47
C ASN A 216 -6.25 -15.14 11.15
N LEU A 217 -5.47 -15.87 11.96
CA LEU A 217 -4.15 -15.55 12.52
C LEU A 217 -2.94 -15.64 11.54
N GLY A 218 -3.12 -15.46 10.22
CA GLY A 218 -2.02 -15.69 9.27
C GLY A 218 -1.08 -14.51 8.99
N ASN A 219 -1.56 -13.27 9.15
CA ASN A 219 -0.87 -12.08 8.62
C ASN A 219 -0.52 -11.01 9.68
N LYS A 220 -1.00 -11.14 10.92
CA LYS A 220 -0.76 -10.14 11.98
C LYS A 220 0.65 -10.18 12.58
N GLU A 221 1.34 -11.32 12.53
CA GLU A 221 2.65 -11.47 13.17
C GLU A 221 3.85 -11.16 12.25
N LYS A 222 3.67 -11.03 10.94
CA LYS A 222 4.80 -10.98 9.99
C LYS A 222 5.27 -9.58 9.57
N ILE A 223 4.53 -8.52 9.90
CA ILE A 223 4.90 -7.13 9.54
C ILE A 223 5.21 -6.30 10.80
N LEU A 224 4.59 -6.61 11.96
CA LEU A 224 4.87 -5.93 13.22
C LEU A 224 6.30 -6.20 13.77
N GLY A 225 6.92 -7.31 13.38
CA GLY A 225 8.29 -7.65 13.77
C GLY A 225 9.36 -6.83 13.03
N ASN A 226 9.21 -6.58 11.73
CA ASN A 226 10.33 -6.04 10.94
C ASN A 226 10.58 -4.53 11.10
N PHE A 227 9.54 -3.71 11.34
CA PHE A 227 9.74 -2.27 11.56
C PHE A 227 10.06 -1.92 13.01
N SER A 228 9.53 -2.67 13.99
CA SER A 228 9.80 -2.38 15.39
C SER A 228 11.10 -3.02 15.88
N GLU A 229 11.41 -4.27 15.51
CA GLU A 229 12.56 -4.98 16.07
C GLU A 229 13.89 -4.47 15.49
N SER A 230 13.96 -4.25 14.17
CA SER A 230 15.15 -3.68 13.51
C SER A 230 15.44 -2.26 13.99
N TYR A 231 14.43 -1.39 14.08
CA TYR A 231 14.63 -0.02 14.56
C TYR A 231 14.93 0.04 16.08
N ASN A 232 14.28 -0.81 16.89
CA ASN A 232 14.61 -0.93 18.32
C ASN A 232 16.02 -1.46 18.55
N GLN A 233 16.51 -2.40 17.72
CA GLN A 233 17.90 -2.88 17.77
C GLN A 233 18.88 -1.75 17.45
N LEU A 234 18.60 -0.94 16.44
CA LEU A 234 19.43 0.23 16.09
C LEU A 234 19.41 1.29 17.19
N LEU A 235 18.26 1.57 17.81
CA LEU A 235 18.17 2.46 18.96
C LEU A 235 18.91 1.90 20.19
N ALA A 236 18.88 0.59 20.42
CA ALA A 236 19.62 -0.04 21.50
C ALA A 236 21.14 0.08 21.29
N ILE A 237 21.61 -0.09 20.04
CA ILE A 237 23.02 0.12 19.67
C ILE A 237 23.38 1.61 19.80
N ALA A 238 22.51 2.53 19.38
CA ALA A 238 22.76 3.98 19.43
C ALA A 238 22.59 4.61 20.83
N LYS A 239 22.00 3.88 21.81
CA LYS A 239 21.71 4.36 23.17
C LYS A 239 22.90 5.03 23.87
N PRO A 240 24.14 4.47 23.85
CA PRO A 240 25.28 5.12 24.48
C PRO A 240 25.62 6.49 23.86
N ALA A 241 25.40 6.65 22.55
CA ALA A 241 25.62 7.90 21.83
C ALA A 241 24.62 9.00 22.14
N ARG A 242 23.36 8.58 22.36
CA ARG A 242 22.25 9.45 22.74
C ARG A 242 22.34 9.92 24.19
N GLU A 243 22.73 9.04 25.11
CA GLU A 243 22.79 9.34 26.55
C GLU A 243 24.05 10.09 26.96
N ASN A 244 25.17 9.94 26.21
CA ASN A 244 26.44 10.58 26.56
C ASN A 244 26.97 11.50 25.46
N ALA A 245 26.75 12.81 25.66
CA ALA A 245 27.21 13.87 24.77
C ALA A 245 28.74 13.92 24.56
N ARG A 246 29.57 13.32 25.43
CA ARG A 246 31.04 13.37 25.35
C ARG A 246 31.68 11.98 25.25
N LEU A 247 31.31 11.22 24.24
CA LEU A 247 31.93 9.94 23.93
C LEU A 247 33.33 10.11 23.34
N LYS A 248 34.22 9.16 23.67
CA LYS A 248 35.53 9.08 23.04
C LYS A 248 35.36 8.77 21.54
N PRO A 249 36.10 9.42 20.63
CA PRO A 249 35.98 9.23 19.18
C PRO A 249 36.08 7.77 18.72
N VAL A 250 36.90 6.97 19.42
CA VAL A 250 37.06 5.53 19.15
C VAL A 250 35.74 4.76 19.35
N ILE A 251 35.02 5.05 20.43
CA ILE A 251 33.74 4.40 20.77
C ILE A 251 32.64 4.84 19.79
N MET A 252 32.62 6.14 19.42
CA MET A 252 31.68 6.66 18.42
C MET A 252 31.85 5.97 17.06
N ARG A 253 33.11 5.73 16.65
CA ARG A 253 33.42 5.03 15.40
C ARG A 253 32.97 3.56 15.45
N GLU A 254 33.17 2.87 16.56
CA GLU A 254 32.69 1.49 16.74
C GLU A 254 31.17 1.39 16.69
N LEU A 255 30.46 2.37 17.27
CA LEU A 255 29.00 2.45 17.22
C LEU A 255 28.46 2.66 15.81
N ILE A 256 29.02 3.60 15.04
CA ILE A 256 28.64 3.84 13.64
C ILE A 256 28.88 2.57 12.80
N LEU A 257 30.03 1.91 12.97
CA LEU A 257 30.32 0.67 12.26
C LEU A 257 29.39 -0.49 12.66
N SER A 258 28.90 -0.51 13.90
CA SER A 258 27.95 -1.52 14.37
C SER A 258 26.55 -1.28 13.79
N LEU A 259 26.11 -0.02 13.73
CA LEU A 259 24.85 0.37 13.10
C LEU A 259 24.83 0.07 11.60
N CYS A 260 25.93 0.39 10.89
CA CYS A 260 26.05 0.13 9.45
C CYS A 260 26.22 -1.36 9.08
N LYS A 261 26.46 -2.24 10.06
CA LYS A 261 26.49 -3.70 9.86
C LYS A 261 25.09 -4.31 9.86
N GLU A 262 24.16 -3.75 10.63
CA GLU A 262 22.76 -4.21 10.71
C GLU A 262 21.95 -3.73 9.49
N GLN A 263 22.17 -2.49 9.04
CA GLN A 263 21.60 -1.99 7.80
C GLN A 263 22.39 -0.80 7.24
N PHE A 264 22.27 -0.56 5.93
CA PHE A 264 22.83 0.64 5.32
C PHE A 264 22.08 1.88 5.82
N LEU A 265 22.83 2.86 6.34
CA LEU A 265 22.30 4.09 6.91
C LEU A 265 22.97 5.29 6.23
N SER A 266 22.17 6.26 5.80
CA SER A 266 22.64 7.55 5.31
C SER A 266 23.20 8.41 6.45
N LEU A 267 23.98 9.45 6.08
CA LEU A 267 24.57 10.38 7.05
C LEU A 267 23.50 11.05 7.94
N ASN A 268 22.35 11.37 7.35
CA ASN A 268 21.24 12.01 8.06
C ASN A 268 20.56 11.02 9.03
N GLU A 269 20.37 9.77 8.63
CA GLU A 269 19.81 8.73 9.50
C GLU A 269 20.76 8.38 10.65
N LEU A 270 22.08 8.37 10.42
CA LEU A 270 23.08 8.22 11.47
C LEU A 270 23.07 9.39 12.45
N SER A 271 22.97 10.62 11.92
CA SER A 271 22.83 11.85 12.70
C SER A 271 21.60 11.79 13.61
N GLU A 272 20.46 11.34 13.09
CA GLU A 272 19.20 11.21 13.82
C GLU A 272 19.23 10.07 14.86
N LEU A 273 19.77 8.90 14.50
CA LEU A 273 19.91 7.75 15.40
C LEU A 273 20.84 8.07 16.57
N LEU A 274 21.97 8.72 16.30
CA LEU A 274 22.99 9.05 17.29
C LEU A 274 22.70 10.36 18.04
N ASN A 275 21.68 11.12 17.61
CA ASN A 275 21.35 12.45 18.11
C ASN A 275 22.54 13.43 18.04
N ARG A 276 23.18 13.49 16.86
CA ARG A 276 24.39 14.31 16.60
C ARG A 276 24.26 15.01 15.27
N GLU A 277 24.56 16.30 15.23
CA GLU A 277 24.65 17.03 13.97
C GLU A 277 25.79 16.47 13.09
N ALA A 278 25.47 16.23 11.82
CA ALA A 278 26.46 15.86 10.81
C ALA A 278 27.32 17.09 10.48
N SER A 279 28.52 17.15 11.08
CA SER A 279 29.55 18.14 10.76
C SER A 279 30.41 17.73 9.57
#